data_AF-A0A151Z4S7-F1
#
_entry.id   AF-A0A151Z4S7-F1
#
_cell.length_a   1.000
_cell.length_b   1.000
_cell.length_c   1.000
_cell.angle_alpha   90.00
_cell.angle_beta   90.00
_cell.angle_gamma   90.00
#
_symmetry.space_group_name_H-M   'P 1'
#
loop_
_entity.id
_entity.type
_entity.pdbx_description
1 polymer ?
#
loop_
_entity_poly.entity_id
_entity_poly.type
_entity_poly.pdbx_seq_one_letter_code
_entity_poly.pdbx_strand_id
1 'polypeptide(L)'
;MQRYSAVGSNNTGEIDKMFKDNEDLKDIDNVKGDLILKEDMVHFELEEDFEPDYPKKSKYGWATNRIPLSRAQWLYLVIGQGLIPLVINFFINLFLTWAIFPKGDGEYIPFAGQLTCIFSDVIVTAFVLSCISTILGAVLVTWDLRKGKMVSPIDERWLHHPVLSWVPLGIHYRVILKRAVLFGIFSVVAVAPLTLALIYAAVGSQGMLLKWSYYIFKAIWCAALAAILSPIIAFILLASFNPRHTFY
;
A
#
# COMPACT_ATOMS: atom_id res chain seq x y z
N MET A 1 17.06 43.70 35.98
CA MET A 1 16.11 44.59 36.69
C MET A 1 14.71 43.99 36.57
N GLN A 2 14.33 43.10 37.48
CA GLN A 2 12.99 43.00 38.09
C GLN A 2 12.99 41.79 39.04
N ARG A 3 12.76 42.12 40.31
CA ARG A 3 12.64 41.22 41.45
C ARG A 3 11.22 40.64 41.45
N TYR A 4 11.08 39.38 41.84
CA TYR A 4 9.85 38.93 42.49
C TYR A 4 10.19 38.31 43.84
N SER A 5 9.47 38.84 44.83
CA SER A 5 9.65 38.68 46.26
C SER A 5 9.12 37.35 46.77
N ALA A 6 9.75 36.92 47.87
CA ALA A 6 9.29 35.88 48.78
C ALA A 6 8.08 36.34 49.61
N VAL A 7 7.19 35.38 49.91
CA VAL A 7 6.23 35.33 51.04
C VAL A 7 6.23 33.85 51.45
N GLY A 8 6.78 33.44 52.60
CA GLY A 8 6.13 33.44 53.93
C GLY A 8 5.01 32.37 53.96
N SER A 9 4.83 31.45 54.90
CA SER A 9 5.25 31.35 56.30
C SER A 9 4.69 30.01 56.84
N ASN A 10 5.47 29.34 57.69
CA ASN A 10 5.10 28.49 58.85
C ASN A 10 3.91 27.51 58.76
N ASN A 11 4.22 26.21 58.85
CA ASN A 11 3.62 25.27 59.82
C ASN A 11 4.22 23.85 59.67
N THR A 12 5.33 23.58 60.35
CA THR A 12 5.95 22.25 60.43
C THR A 12 6.13 21.83 61.88
N GLY A 13 5.03 21.77 62.62
CA GLY A 13 5.06 21.48 64.07
C GLY A 13 4.03 20.47 64.57
N GLU A 14 3.27 19.79 63.69
CA GLU A 14 2.09 19.03 64.15
C GLU A 14 1.83 17.69 63.44
N ILE A 15 2.85 17.06 62.85
CA ILE A 15 2.71 15.71 62.25
C ILE A 15 3.44 14.63 63.06
N ASP A 16 4.35 15.01 63.96
CA ASP A 16 5.20 14.07 64.71
C ASP A 16 4.55 13.42 65.95
N LYS A 17 3.24 13.60 66.15
CA LYS A 17 2.52 13.00 67.29
C LYS A 17 1.45 11.97 66.91
N MET A 18 1.26 11.63 65.63
CA MET A 18 0.32 10.57 65.21
C MET A 18 0.98 9.23 64.87
N PHE A 19 2.30 9.09 65.03
CA PHE A 19 3.04 7.87 64.65
C PHE A 19 3.39 6.92 65.81
N LYS A 20 2.72 7.03 66.97
CA LYS A 20 3.05 6.20 68.14
C LYS A 20 2.02 5.16 68.60
N ASP A 21 0.82 5.12 68.03
CA ASP A 21 -0.23 4.20 68.48
C ASP A 21 -0.76 3.31 67.34
N ASN A 22 0.11 2.53 66.69
CA ASN A 22 -0.33 1.49 65.75
C ASN A 22 0.62 0.28 65.75
N GLU A 23 0.84 -0.32 66.92
CA GLU A 23 1.46 -1.64 67.04
C GLU A 23 0.47 -2.80 66.82
N ASP A 24 -0.83 -2.53 66.65
CA ASP A 24 -1.87 -3.54 66.45
C ASP A 24 -2.16 -3.87 64.96
N LEU A 25 -1.40 -3.32 64.01
CA LEU A 25 -1.58 -3.57 62.57
C LEU A 25 -0.68 -4.70 62.02
N LYS A 26 0.21 -5.28 62.83
CA LYS A 26 1.12 -6.35 62.38
C LYS A 26 0.44 -7.71 62.15
N ASP A 27 -0.78 -7.91 62.63
CA ASP A 27 -1.51 -9.18 62.43
C ASP A 27 -2.38 -9.21 61.17
N ILE A 28 -2.52 -8.10 60.44
CA ILE A 28 -3.29 -8.07 59.17
C ILE A 28 -2.38 -8.40 57.97
N ASP A 29 -1.06 -8.21 58.09
CA ASP A 29 -0.12 -8.48 57.00
C ASP A 29 0.12 -9.99 56.77
N ASN A 30 -0.17 -10.84 57.77
CA ASN A 30 -0.05 -12.29 57.62
C ASN A 30 -1.26 -12.97 56.93
N VAL A 31 -2.37 -12.25 56.74
CA VAL A 31 -3.54 -12.76 55.98
C VAL A 31 -3.55 -12.23 54.54
N LYS A 32 -2.84 -11.12 54.27
CA LYS A 32 -2.69 -10.57 52.91
C LYS A 32 -1.60 -11.23 52.08
N GLY A 33 -0.71 -12.01 52.69
CA GLY A 33 0.34 -12.76 51.99
C GLY A 33 -0.18 -13.89 51.08
N ASP A 34 -1.34 -14.46 51.40
CA ASP A 34 -1.94 -15.57 50.64
C ASP A 34 -3.00 -15.13 49.61
N LEU A 35 -3.31 -13.83 49.57
CA LEU A 35 -4.22 -13.21 48.58
C LEU A 35 -3.46 -12.41 47.52
N ILE A 36 -2.14 -12.64 47.40
CA ILE A 36 -1.37 -12.21 46.24
C ILE A 36 -1.80 -13.07 45.06
N LEU A 37 -2.78 -12.54 44.33
CA LEU A 37 -2.84 -12.59 42.87
C LEU A 37 -2.42 -13.94 42.30
N LYS A 38 -3.28 -14.95 42.48
CA LYS A 38 -3.67 -15.72 41.29
C LYS A 38 -4.39 -14.76 40.36
N GLU A 39 -3.62 -13.87 39.73
CA GLU A 39 -3.91 -13.52 38.35
C GLU A 39 -3.86 -14.85 37.63
N ASP A 40 -5.02 -15.50 37.54
CA ASP A 40 -5.27 -16.45 36.48
C ASP A 40 -4.91 -15.67 35.23
N MET A 41 -3.66 -15.86 34.77
CA MET A 41 -3.24 -15.48 33.45
C MET A 41 -4.27 -16.15 32.58
N VAL A 42 -5.22 -15.36 32.10
CA VAL A 42 -6.09 -15.72 31.01
C VAL A 42 -5.12 -15.94 29.87
N HIS A 43 -4.59 -17.16 29.79
CA HIS A 43 -4.08 -17.73 28.58
C HIS A 43 -5.28 -17.62 27.65
N PHE A 44 -5.31 -16.52 26.90
CA PHE A 44 -5.81 -16.55 25.55
C PHE A 44 -4.93 -17.58 24.85
N GLU A 45 -5.26 -18.85 25.06
CA GLU A 45 -5.17 -19.85 24.03
C GLU A 45 -5.92 -19.19 22.87
N LEU A 46 -5.15 -18.55 21.97
CA LEU A 46 -5.60 -18.27 20.63
C LEU A 46 -6.21 -19.59 20.20
N GLU A 47 -7.55 -19.67 20.20
CA GLU A 47 -8.30 -20.86 19.84
C GLU A 47 -7.54 -21.52 18.69
N GLU A 48 -6.99 -22.70 19.00
CA GLU A 48 -6.17 -23.47 18.09
C GLU A 48 -6.86 -23.45 16.75
N ASP A 49 -6.17 -22.82 15.80
CA ASP A 49 -6.35 -23.01 14.38
C ASP A 49 -7.81 -23.26 13.99
N PHE A 50 -8.61 -22.20 13.91
CA PHE A 50 -9.76 -22.18 13.02
C PHE A 50 -9.22 -22.26 11.57
N GLU A 51 -8.51 -23.33 11.23
CA GLU A 51 -8.26 -23.81 9.89
C GLU A 51 -9.63 -24.24 9.38
N PRO A 52 -10.29 -23.42 8.54
CA PRO A 52 -11.58 -23.81 8.01
C PRO A 52 -11.37 -25.12 7.27
N ASP A 53 -12.16 -26.15 7.59
CA ASP A 53 -11.99 -27.49 7.02
C ASP A 53 -12.29 -27.44 5.51
N TYR A 54 -11.26 -27.17 4.73
CA TYR A 54 -11.36 -27.01 3.29
C TYR A 54 -11.21 -28.37 2.62
N PRO A 55 -12.02 -28.67 1.60
CA PRO A 55 -11.89 -29.93 0.89
C PRO A 55 -10.48 -30.07 0.31
N LYS A 56 -9.79 -31.18 0.64
CA LYS A 56 -8.37 -31.39 0.31
C LYS A 56 -8.10 -31.65 -1.18
N LYS A 57 -9.13 -31.89 -2.00
CA LYS A 57 -8.98 -32.19 -3.44
C LYS A 57 -10.08 -31.57 -4.28
N SER A 58 -9.67 -30.89 -5.34
CA SER A 58 -10.54 -30.44 -6.44
C SER A 58 -10.45 -31.42 -7.61
N LYS A 59 -11.55 -31.55 -8.36
CA LYS A 59 -11.65 -32.38 -9.57
C LYS A 59 -10.64 -32.00 -10.66
N TYR A 60 -10.11 -30.77 -10.62
CA TYR A 60 -9.06 -30.30 -11.52
C TYR A 60 -7.82 -30.00 -10.69
N GLY A 61 -6.71 -30.73 -10.91
CA GLY A 61 -5.51 -30.72 -10.07
C GLY A 61 -4.81 -29.35 -9.88
N TRP A 62 -5.18 -28.34 -10.67
CA TRP A 62 -4.70 -26.95 -10.56
C TRP A 62 -5.71 -25.99 -9.92
N ALA A 63 -6.97 -26.41 -9.81
CA ALA A 63 -8.08 -25.63 -9.26
C ALA A 63 -8.40 -26.09 -7.83
N THR A 64 -7.41 -26.28 -6.96
CA THR A 64 -7.66 -26.46 -5.52
C THR A 64 -8.56 -25.34 -5.02
N ASN A 65 -9.67 -25.71 -4.37
CA ASN A 65 -10.74 -24.86 -3.83
C ASN A 65 -10.32 -23.41 -3.55
N ARG A 66 -10.37 -22.56 -4.57
CA ARG A 66 -10.17 -21.12 -4.40
C ARG A 66 -11.49 -20.56 -3.95
N ILE A 67 -11.49 -19.91 -2.79
CA ILE A 67 -12.66 -19.19 -2.33
C ILE A 67 -12.95 -18.12 -3.38
N PRO A 68 -14.15 -18.10 -3.99
CA PRO A 68 -14.50 -17.09 -4.96
C PRO A 68 -14.44 -15.71 -4.28
N LEU A 69 -13.93 -14.72 -4.99
CA LEU A 69 -13.86 -13.35 -4.49
C LEU A 69 -15.28 -12.87 -4.14
N SER A 70 -15.41 -12.26 -2.96
CA SER A 70 -16.68 -11.67 -2.55
C SER A 70 -17.06 -10.49 -3.44
N ARG A 71 -18.34 -10.12 -3.49
CA ARG A 71 -18.79 -8.93 -4.24
C ARG A 71 -18.07 -7.66 -3.79
N ALA A 72 -17.79 -7.53 -2.49
CA ALA A 72 -17.06 -6.39 -1.94
C ALA A 72 -15.61 -6.35 -2.44
N GLN A 73 -14.93 -7.50 -2.50
CA GLN A 73 -13.57 -7.59 -3.06
C GLN A 73 -13.54 -7.24 -4.54
N TRP A 74 -14.53 -7.72 -5.32
CA TRP A 74 -14.65 -7.36 -6.74
C TRP A 74 -14.89 -5.86 -6.95
N LEU A 75 -15.81 -5.27 -6.19
CA LEU A 75 -16.08 -3.83 -6.26
C LEU A 75 -14.85 -3.02 -5.86
N TYR A 76 -14.12 -3.44 -4.82
CA TYR A 76 -12.89 -2.79 -4.41
C TYR A 76 -11.82 -2.85 -5.51
N LEU A 77 -11.59 -4.02 -6.12
CA LEU A 77 -10.59 -4.18 -7.17
C LEU A 77 -10.96 -3.39 -8.43
N VAL A 78 -12.21 -3.48 -8.90
CA VAL A 78 -12.62 -2.85 -10.17
C VAL A 78 -12.86 -1.35 -10.01
N ILE A 79 -13.63 -0.93 -9.00
CA ILE A 79 -13.98 0.48 -8.81
C ILE A 79 -12.88 1.20 -8.05
N GLY A 80 -12.53 0.68 -6.86
CA GLY A 80 -11.58 1.31 -5.97
C GLY A 80 -10.16 1.35 -6.54
N GLN A 81 -9.71 0.25 -7.14
CA GLN A 81 -8.35 0.10 -7.65
C GLN A 81 -8.26 0.19 -9.19
N GLY A 82 -9.37 0.13 -9.92
CA GLY A 82 -9.38 0.33 -11.38
C GLY A 82 -9.85 1.74 -11.76
N LEU A 83 -11.12 2.03 -11.51
CA LEU A 83 -11.76 3.27 -11.98
C LEU A 83 -11.22 4.54 -11.30
N ILE A 84 -11.01 4.52 -9.98
CA ILE A 84 -10.50 5.71 -9.27
C ILE A 84 -9.07 6.06 -9.74
N PRO A 85 -8.10 5.12 -9.79
CA PRO A 85 -6.77 5.40 -10.32
C PRO A 85 -6.79 5.84 -11.79
N LEU A 86 -7.71 5.31 -12.61
CA LEU A 86 -7.89 5.75 -14.00
C LEU A 86 -8.18 7.25 -14.06
N VAL A 87 -9.21 7.69 -13.35
CA VAL A 87 -9.66 9.10 -13.36
C VAL A 87 -8.56 10.02 -12.81
N ILE A 88 -7.97 9.66 -11.68
CA ILE A 88 -6.92 10.47 -11.04
C ILE A 88 -5.69 10.58 -11.95
N ASN A 89 -5.21 9.45 -12.51
CA ASN A 89 -4.03 9.46 -13.37
C ASN A 89 -4.28 10.19 -14.69
N PHE A 90 -5.50 10.16 -15.23
CA PHE A 90 -5.85 10.94 -16.41
C PHE A 90 -5.60 12.42 -16.16
N PHE A 91 -6.20 12.99 -15.12
CA PHE A 91 -6.09 14.43 -14.85
C PHE A 91 -4.67 14.86 -14.44
N ILE A 92 -4.00 14.06 -13.59
CA ILE A 92 -2.62 14.36 -13.17
C ILE A 92 -1.67 14.33 -14.38
N ASN A 93 -1.74 13.30 -15.23
CA ASN A 93 -0.84 13.19 -16.37
C ASN A 93 -1.17 14.19 -17.47
N LEU A 94 -2.46 14.53 -17.66
CA LEU A 94 -2.85 15.62 -18.55
C LEU A 94 -2.23 16.95 -18.11
N PHE A 95 -2.36 17.28 -16.81
CA PHE A 95 -1.82 18.49 -16.24
C PHE A 95 -0.29 18.53 -16.28
N LEU A 96 0.39 17.44 -15.89
CA LEU A 96 1.86 17.34 -15.95
C LEU A 96 2.38 17.49 -17.37
N THR A 97 1.74 16.83 -18.34
CA THR A 97 2.16 16.91 -19.74
C THR A 97 1.97 18.34 -20.26
N TRP A 98 0.84 18.98 -19.97
CA TRP A 98 0.59 20.37 -20.34
C TRP A 98 1.54 21.37 -19.65
N ALA A 99 2.03 21.06 -18.45
CA ALA A 99 2.95 21.91 -17.71
C ALA A 99 4.41 21.75 -18.17
N ILE A 100 4.83 20.53 -18.53
CA ILE A 100 6.22 20.21 -18.93
C ILE A 100 6.48 20.64 -20.38
N PHE A 101 5.54 20.37 -21.28
CA PHE A 101 5.74 20.60 -22.69
C PHE A 101 5.46 22.06 -23.07
N PRO A 102 6.30 22.67 -23.95
CA PRO A 102 6.11 24.05 -24.30
C PRO A 102 4.81 24.25 -25.11
N LYS A 103 4.26 25.46 -25.05
CA LYS A 103 2.96 25.81 -25.65
C LYS A 103 3.12 26.54 -26.98
N GLY A 104 4.34 26.60 -27.51
CA GLY A 104 4.64 27.30 -28.76
C GLY A 104 3.96 26.62 -29.94
N ASP A 105 3.35 27.42 -30.81
CA ASP A 105 2.80 26.92 -32.07
C ASP A 105 3.93 26.37 -32.94
N GLY A 106 3.76 25.16 -33.47
CA GLY A 106 4.72 24.55 -34.40
C GLY A 106 5.81 23.70 -33.75
N GLU A 107 5.82 23.53 -32.42
CA GLU A 107 6.79 22.67 -31.78
C GLU A 107 6.60 21.20 -32.13
N TYR A 108 7.73 20.50 -32.25
CA TYR A 108 7.79 19.15 -32.78
C TYR A 108 8.61 18.27 -31.86
N ILE A 109 8.03 17.16 -31.39
CA ILE A 109 8.77 16.17 -30.61
C ILE A 109 9.31 15.12 -31.58
N PRO A 110 10.64 14.96 -31.70
CA PRO A 110 11.19 13.88 -32.48
C PRO A 110 10.86 12.53 -31.83
N PHE A 111 10.69 11.49 -32.66
CA PHE A 111 10.42 10.15 -32.15
C PHE A 111 11.58 9.65 -31.26
N ALA A 112 12.82 9.85 -31.70
CA ALA A 112 14.05 9.48 -31.00
C ALA A 112 15.19 10.46 -31.31
N GLY A 113 16.31 10.37 -30.58
CA GLY A 113 17.56 11.09 -30.90
C GLY A 113 17.80 12.41 -30.15
N GLN A 114 16.84 12.86 -29.34
CA GLN A 114 17.00 14.00 -28.42
C GLN A 114 16.71 13.57 -26.97
N LEU A 115 17.16 14.35 -26.00
CA LEU A 115 16.90 14.09 -24.57
C LEU A 115 15.39 14.06 -24.29
N THR A 116 14.67 15.03 -24.87
CA THR A 116 13.20 15.14 -24.85
C THR A 116 12.62 14.56 -26.13
N CYS A 117 12.46 13.23 -26.18
CA CYS A 117 11.83 12.54 -27.31
C CYS A 117 10.70 11.64 -26.83
N ILE A 118 9.82 11.23 -27.76
CA ILE A 118 8.69 10.35 -27.45
C ILE A 118 9.19 9.02 -26.85
N PHE A 119 10.31 8.51 -27.37
CA PHE A 119 10.93 7.28 -26.89
C PHE A 119 11.33 7.36 -25.41
N SER A 120 12.09 8.39 -25.02
CA SER A 120 12.51 8.56 -23.63
C SER A 120 11.33 8.83 -22.71
N ASP A 121 10.36 9.63 -23.15
CA ASP A 121 9.17 9.97 -22.39
C ASP A 121 8.30 8.74 -22.05
N VAL A 122 8.00 7.90 -23.04
CA VAL A 122 7.20 6.68 -22.84
C VAL A 122 7.91 5.69 -21.93
N ILE A 123 9.22 5.48 -22.11
CA ILE A 123 9.99 4.53 -21.28
C ILE A 123 10.06 5.01 -19.83
N VAL A 124 10.44 6.27 -19.62
CA VAL A 124 10.55 6.85 -18.27
C VAL A 124 9.18 6.84 -17.59
N THR A 125 8.13 7.26 -18.31
CA THR A 125 6.78 7.27 -17.73
C THR A 125 6.30 5.85 -17.42
N ALA A 126 6.52 4.86 -18.30
CA ALA A 126 6.13 3.47 -18.04
C ALA A 126 6.81 2.93 -16.77
N PHE A 127 8.10 3.21 -16.59
CA PHE A 127 8.85 2.78 -15.41
C PHE A 127 8.38 3.50 -14.14
N VAL A 128 8.39 4.84 -14.16
CA VAL A 128 8.13 5.69 -13.00
C VAL A 128 6.68 5.54 -12.53
N LEU A 129 5.72 5.57 -13.46
CA LEU A 129 4.30 5.43 -13.12
C LEU A 129 4.03 4.09 -12.46
N SER A 130 4.58 2.99 -13.00
CA SER A 130 4.38 1.65 -12.46
C SER A 130 5.07 1.49 -11.10
N CYS A 131 6.27 2.04 -10.93
CA CYS A 131 6.96 2.05 -9.64
C CYS A 131 6.16 2.81 -8.57
N ILE A 132 5.75 4.04 -8.88
CA ILE A 132 5.02 4.90 -7.94
C ILE A 132 3.65 4.30 -7.62
N SER A 133 2.89 3.83 -8.62
CA SER A 133 1.61 3.17 -8.40
C SER A 133 1.75 1.92 -7.54
N THR A 134 2.85 1.16 -7.68
CA THR A 134 3.09 0.00 -6.81
C THR A 134 3.34 0.41 -5.36
N ILE A 135 4.15 1.44 -5.13
CA ILE A 135 4.47 1.92 -3.78
C ILE A 135 3.22 2.52 -3.12
N LEU A 136 2.54 3.44 -3.81
CA LEU A 136 1.33 4.08 -3.30
C LEU A 136 0.19 3.08 -3.11
N GLY A 137 0.00 2.17 -4.06
CA GLY A 137 -0.97 1.09 -3.95
C GLY A 137 -0.69 0.20 -2.74
N ALA A 138 0.58 -0.15 -2.48
CA ALA A 138 0.96 -0.92 -1.30
C ALA A 138 0.63 -0.22 0.01
N VAL A 139 0.90 1.08 0.12
CA VAL A 139 0.58 1.87 1.31
C VAL A 139 -0.94 1.98 1.50
N LEU A 140 -1.67 2.32 0.45
CA LEU A 140 -3.13 2.50 0.50
C LEU A 140 -3.86 1.20 0.85
N VAL A 141 -3.56 0.11 0.14
CA VAL A 141 -4.20 -1.20 0.38
C VAL A 141 -3.88 -1.70 1.78
N THR A 142 -2.64 -1.52 2.25
CA THR A 142 -2.29 -1.94 3.62
C THR A 142 -3.01 -1.09 4.67
N TRP A 143 -3.21 0.20 4.41
CA TRP A 143 -3.99 1.04 5.31
C TRP A 143 -5.47 0.63 5.34
N ASP A 144 -6.05 0.33 4.18
CA ASP A 144 -7.42 -0.14 4.06
C ASP A 144 -7.63 -1.47 4.80
N LEU A 145 -6.68 -2.40 4.67
CA LEU A 145 -6.66 -3.68 5.39
C LEU A 145 -6.58 -3.48 6.91
N ARG A 146 -5.69 -2.61 7.39
CA ARG A 146 -5.53 -2.31 8.82
C ARG A 146 -6.75 -1.65 9.45
N LYS A 147 -7.47 -0.83 8.68
CA LYS A 147 -8.71 -0.22 9.14
C LYS A 147 -9.84 -1.24 9.30
N GLY A 148 -9.73 -2.44 8.73
CA GLY A 148 -10.68 -3.55 8.87
C GLY A 148 -12.09 -3.29 8.34
N LYS A 149 -12.36 -2.07 7.82
CA LYS A 149 -13.71 -1.60 7.51
C LYS A 149 -14.14 -1.82 6.07
N MET A 150 -13.21 -2.06 5.13
CA MET A 150 -13.55 -2.04 3.69
C MET A 150 -13.24 -3.33 2.93
N VAL A 151 -12.22 -4.11 3.30
CA VAL A 151 -11.81 -5.27 2.50
C VAL A 151 -11.26 -6.39 3.37
N SER A 152 -11.73 -7.62 3.15
CA SER A 152 -11.17 -8.84 3.74
C SER A 152 -9.97 -9.34 2.93
N PRO A 153 -8.94 -9.92 3.58
CA PRO A 153 -7.83 -10.57 2.90
C PRO A 153 -8.31 -11.59 1.85
N ILE A 154 -7.54 -11.76 0.79
CA ILE A 154 -7.78 -12.79 -0.24
C ILE A 154 -6.96 -14.03 0.13
N ASP A 155 -7.48 -15.21 -0.22
CA ASP A 155 -6.77 -16.47 -0.01
C ASP A 155 -5.41 -16.48 -0.73
N GLU A 156 -4.32 -16.72 0.01
CA GLU A 156 -2.95 -16.77 -0.51
C GLU A 156 -2.78 -17.82 -1.62
N ARG A 157 -3.64 -18.84 -1.67
CA ARG A 157 -3.62 -19.87 -2.73
C ARG A 157 -3.77 -19.31 -4.14
N TRP A 158 -4.34 -18.12 -4.29
CA TRP A 158 -4.40 -17.42 -5.57
C TRP A 158 -3.01 -17.06 -6.14
N LEU A 159 -2.00 -16.90 -5.27
CA LEU A 159 -0.64 -16.52 -5.63
C LEU A 159 0.23 -17.70 -6.08
N HIS A 160 -0.16 -18.94 -5.78
CA HIS A 160 0.53 -20.15 -6.24
C HIS A 160 0.34 -20.44 -7.74
N HIS A 161 -0.36 -19.58 -8.48
CA HIS A 161 -0.45 -19.70 -9.93
C HIS A 161 0.92 -19.47 -10.59
N PRO A 162 1.33 -20.24 -11.62
CA PRO A 162 2.66 -20.11 -12.24
C PRO A 162 2.98 -18.71 -12.78
N VAL A 163 1.96 -17.94 -13.13
CA VAL A 163 2.09 -16.55 -13.62
C VAL A 163 2.27 -15.54 -12.47
N LEU A 164 2.07 -15.92 -11.21
CA LEU A 164 2.15 -15.03 -10.04
C LEU A 164 3.19 -15.48 -9.02
N SER A 165 3.62 -16.75 -9.07
CA SER A 165 4.57 -17.36 -8.13
C SER A 165 5.97 -16.72 -8.14
N TRP A 166 6.31 -15.96 -9.17
CA TRP A 166 7.58 -15.23 -9.30
C TRP A 166 7.56 -13.88 -8.56
N VAL A 167 6.40 -13.37 -8.15
CA VAL A 167 6.27 -12.08 -7.46
C VAL A 167 6.62 -12.27 -5.98
N PRO A 168 7.56 -11.48 -5.42
CA PRO A 168 7.96 -11.65 -4.02
C PRO A 168 6.82 -11.30 -3.08
N LEU A 169 6.50 -12.19 -2.13
CA LEU A 169 5.38 -12.09 -1.19
C LEU A 169 5.75 -11.35 0.11
N GLY A 170 4.73 -10.83 0.81
CA GLY A 170 4.88 -10.07 2.07
C GLY A 170 4.86 -8.54 1.93
N ILE A 171 4.62 -7.87 3.06
CA ILE A 171 4.28 -6.43 3.12
C ILE A 171 5.47 -5.53 3.53
N HIS A 172 6.64 -6.11 3.78
CA HIS A 172 7.83 -5.35 4.17
C HIS A 172 8.26 -4.33 3.10
N TYR A 173 8.79 -3.17 3.53
CA TYR A 173 9.20 -2.09 2.62
C TYR A 173 10.19 -2.55 1.53
N ARG A 174 11.14 -3.43 1.87
CA ARG A 174 12.11 -3.99 0.92
C ARG A 174 11.44 -4.81 -0.18
N VAL A 175 10.40 -5.56 0.18
CA VAL A 175 9.63 -6.38 -0.76
C VAL A 175 8.80 -5.48 -1.66
N ILE A 176 8.14 -4.46 -1.11
CA ILE A 176 7.37 -3.49 -1.90
C ILE A 176 8.27 -2.79 -2.92
N LEU A 177 9.48 -2.37 -2.52
CA LEU A 177 10.41 -1.71 -3.42
C LEU A 177 10.90 -2.66 -4.54
N LYS A 178 11.18 -3.94 -4.20
CA LYS A 178 11.48 -4.97 -5.21
C LYS A 178 10.32 -5.16 -6.20
N ARG A 179 9.07 -5.23 -5.71
CA ARG A 179 7.87 -5.32 -6.58
C ARG A 179 7.74 -4.09 -7.46
N ALA A 180 7.95 -2.90 -6.91
CA ALA A 180 7.85 -1.64 -7.66
C ALA A 180 8.84 -1.62 -8.83
N VAL A 181 10.10 -1.99 -8.59
CA VAL A 181 11.11 -2.12 -9.64
C VAL A 181 10.72 -3.21 -10.64
N LEU A 182 10.22 -4.37 -10.18
CA LEU A 182 9.79 -5.45 -11.06
C LEU A 182 8.66 -5.03 -12.00
N PHE A 183 7.62 -4.38 -11.48
CA PHE A 183 6.51 -3.84 -12.28
C PHE A 183 6.95 -2.68 -13.18
N GLY A 184 7.90 -1.86 -12.73
CA GLY A 184 8.55 -0.84 -13.56
C GLY A 184 9.25 -1.45 -14.77
N ILE A 185 10.13 -2.43 -14.54
CA ILE A 185 10.85 -3.14 -15.62
C ILE A 185 9.85 -3.86 -16.53
N PHE A 186 8.87 -4.57 -15.96
CA PHE A 186 7.84 -5.25 -16.73
C PHE A 186 7.10 -4.28 -17.67
N SER A 187 6.74 -3.11 -17.18
CA SER A 187 6.04 -2.10 -17.99
C SER A 187 6.93 -1.53 -19.09
N VAL A 188 8.23 -1.36 -18.84
CA VAL A 188 9.21 -0.96 -19.88
C VAL A 188 9.43 -2.06 -20.92
N VAL A 189 9.39 -3.34 -20.53
CA VAL A 189 9.68 -4.45 -21.46
C VAL A 189 8.43 -4.88 -22.23
N ALA A 190 7.25 -4.82 -21.63
CA ALA A 190 6.00 -5.29 -22.24
C ALA A 190 5.15 -4.13 -22.81
N VAL A 191 4.92 -3.08 -22.03
CA VAL A 191 3.95 -2.02 -22.39
C VAL A 191 4.60 -0.95 -23.27
N ALA A 192 5.82 -0.51 -22.93
CA ALA A 192 6.49 0.55 -23.69
C ALA A 192 6.77 0.16 -25.15
N PRO A 193 7.27 -1.04 -25.50
CA PRO A 193 7.57 -1.39 -26.89
C PRO A 193 6.29 -1.51 -27.72
N LEU A 194 5.22 -2.06 -27.15
CA LEU A 194 3.91 -2.11 -27.78
C LEU A 194 3.40 -0.69 -28.08
N THR A 195 3.49 0.20 -27.10
CA THR A 195 3.06 1.59 -27.25
C THR A 195 3.89 2.32 -28.29
N LEU A 196 5.22 2.18 -28.25
CA LEU A 196 6.14 2.81 -29.19
C LEU A 196 5.94 2.27 -30.61
N ALA A 197 5.67 0.98 -30.78
CA ALA A 197 5.35 0.40 -32.08
C ALA A 197 4.05 0.99 -32.66
N LEU A 198 3.01 1.16 -31.83
CA LEU A 198 1.76 1.78 -32.26
C LEU A 198 1.93 3.26 -32.64
N ILE A 199 2.69 4.02 -31.84
CA ILE A 199 2.98 5.43 -32.17
C ILE A 199 3.82 5.51 -33.46
N TYR A 200 4.83 4.66 -33.59
CA TYR A 200 5.67 4.62 -34.80
C TYR A 200 4.85 4.27 -36.04
N ALA A 201 3.92 3.31 -35.95
CA ALA A 201 3.03 2.96 -37.04
C ALA A 201 2.08 4.12 -37.42
N ALA A 202 1.66 4.93 -36.44
CA ALA A 202 0.74 6.05 -36.67
C ALA A 202 1.43 7.32 -37.20
N VAL A 203 2.67 7.59 -36.77
CA VAL A 203 3.34 8.89 -36.97
C VAL A 203 4.62 8.78 -37.80
N GLY A 204 5.20 7.58 -37.91
CA GLY A 204 6.46 7.34 -38.60
C GLY A 204 7.70 7.81 -37.81
N SER A 205 8.84 7.82 -38.49
CA SER A 205 10.14 8.13 -37.88
C SER A 205 10.39 9.62 -37.62
N GLN A 206 9.62 10.50 -38.26
CA GLN A 206 9.87 11.93 -38.17
C GLN A 206 9.51 12.44 -36.76
N GLY A 207 8.42 11.93 -36.14
CA GLY A 207 7.93 12.44 -34.85
C GLY A 207 6.58 13.16 -34.98
N MET A 208 6.08 13.72 -33.88
CA MET A 208 4.73 14.29 -33.83
C MET A 208 4.72 15.78 -33.50
N LEU A 209 3.81 16.50 -34.16
CA LEU A 209 3.54 17.90 -33.84
C LEU A 209 2.87 18.00 -32.47
N LEU A 210 3.46 18.80 -31.60
CA LEU A 210 3.05 18.98 -30.22
C LEU A 210 1.72 19.74 -30.18
N LYS A 211 0.62 19.00 -30.03
CA LYS A 211 -0.74 19.54 -29.92
C LYS A 211 -1.50 18.83 -28.79
N TRP A 212 -2.73 19.28 -28.54
CA TRP A 212 -3.67 18.63 -27.63
C TRP A 212 -3.82 17.12 -27.84
N SER A 213 -3.60 16.61 -29.06
CA SER A 213 -3.59 15.18 -29.35
C SER A 213 -2.55 14.41 -28.54
N TYR A 214 -1.33 14.92 -28.38
CA TYR A 214 -0.30 14.29 -27.55
C TYR A 214 -0.67 14.30 -26.07
N TYR A 215 -1.22 15.43 -25.60
CA TYR A 215 -1.59 15.60 -24.20
C TYR A 215 -2.71 14.63 -23.79
N ILE A 216 -3.74 14.52 -24.62
CA ILE A 216 -4.85 13.59 -24.42
C ILE A 216 -4.36 12.15 -24.56
N PHE A 217 -3.55 11.84 -25.57
CA PHE A 217 -2.96 10.51 -25.74
C PHE A 217 -2.20 10.08 -24.48
N LYS A 218 -1.28 10.91 -23.98
CA LYS A 218 -0.46 10.60 -22.81
C LYS A 218 -1.31 10.46 -21.56
N ALA A 219 -2.31 11.32 -21.37
CA ALA A 219 -3.25 11.22 -20.25
C ALA A 219 -4.04 9.91 -20.26
N ILE A 220 -4.63 9.53 -21.42
CA ILE A 220 -5.37 8.27 -21.58
C ILE A 220 -4.45 7.08 -21.37
N TRP A 221 -3.25 7.11 -21.96
CA TRP A 221 -2.28 6.03 -21.85
C TRP A 221 -1.86 5.79 -20.40
N CYS A 222 -1.52 6.84 -19.65
CA CYS A 222 -1.19 6.73 -18.23
C CYS A 222 -2.39 6.25 -17.40
N ALA A 223 -3.59 6.75 -17.69
CA ALA A 223 -4.82 6.35 -17.02
C ALA A 223 -5.13 4.85 -17.23
N ALA A 224 -5.00 4.36 -18.47
CA ALA A 224 -5.21 2.97 -18.82
C ALA A 224 -4.17 2.07 -18.14
N LEU A 225 -2.89 2.47 -18.15
CA LEU A 225 -1.83 1.72 -17.50
C LEU A 225 -2.07 1.61 -15.98
N ALA A 226 -2.46 2.71 -15.33
CA ALA A 226 -2.82 2.70 -13.91
C ALA A 226 -4.05 1.82 -13.64
N ALA A 227 -5.10 1.91 -14.47
CA ALA A 227 -6.32 1.12 -14.32
C ALA A 227 -6.09 -0.39 -14.43
N ILE A 228 -5.05 -0.80 -15.16
CA ILE A 228 -4.67 -2.22 -15.31
C ILE A 228 -3.75 -2.66 -14.17
N LEU A 229 -2.72 -1.86 -13.85
CA LEU A 229 -1.71 -2.24 -12.86
C LEU A 229 -2.23 -2.18 -11.43
N SER A 230 -2.96 -1.12 -11.07
CA SER A 230 -3.46 -0.92 -9.70
C SER A 230 -4.31 -2.08 -9.16
N PRO A 231 -5.30 -2.65 -9.89
CA PRO A 231 -6.04 -3.80 -9.38
C PRO A 231 -5.18 -5.06 -9.26
N ILE A 232 -4.20 -5.26 -10.16
CA ILE A 232 -3.27 -6.40 -10.09
C ILE A 232 -2.40 -6.28 -8.83
N ILE A 233 -1.84 -5.09 -8.59
CA ILE A 233 -1.01 -4.81 -7.41
C ILE A 233 -1.84 -5.01 -6.14
N ALA A 234 -3.04 -4.45 -6.09
CA ALA A 234 -3.94 -4.59 -4.96
C ALA A 234 -4.33 -6.04 -4.70
N PHE A 235 -4.65 -6.81 -5.74
CA PHE A 235 -4.95 -8.23 -5.62
C PHE A 235 -3.78 -8.99 -4.99
N ILE A 236 -2.56 -8.78 -5.46
CA ILE A 236 -1.37 -9.44 -4.94
C ILE A 236 -1.16 -9.07 -3.46
N LEU A 237 -1.35 -7.80 -3.09
CA LEU A 237 -1.19 -7.32 -1.72
C LEU A 237 -2.26 -7.89 -0.77
N LEU A 238 -3.52 -7.90 -1.20
CA LEU A 238 -4.64 -8.48 -0.44
C LEU A 238 -4.44 -9.98 -0.21
N ALA A 239 -3.86 -10.69 -1.20
CA ALA A 239 -3.53 -12.11 -1.09
C ALA A 239 -2.22 -12.37 -0.32
N SER A 240 -1.30 -11.40 -0.27
CA SER A 240 -0.05 -11.47 0.50
C SER A 240 -0.22 -11.03 1.95
N PHE A 241 -1.43 -10.66 2.37
CA PHE A 241 -1.65 -10.08 3.70
C PHE A 241 -1.62 -11.16 4.76
N ASN A 242 -0.62 -11.08 5.63
CA ASN A 242 -0.54 -11.87 6.85
C ASN A 242 -0.64 -10.91 8.06
N PRO A 243 -1.65 -11.06 8.93
CA PRO A 243 -1.88 -10.16 10.06
C PRO A 243 -0.71 -10.14 11.07
N ARG A 244 0.17 -11.15 11.04
CA ARG A 244 1.37 -11.23 11.89
C ARG A 244 2.55 -10.41 11.36
N HIS A 245 2.49 -9.93 10.12
CA HIS A 245 3.58 -9.16 9.50
C HIS A 245 3.36 -7.65 9.72
N THR A 246 4.24 -7.03 10.51
CA THR A 246 4.29 -5.58 10.64
C THR A 246 4.98 -4.95 9.42
N PHE A 247 4.61 -3.71 9.09
CA PHE A 247 5.21 -2.94 7.99
C PHE A 247 6.66 -2.50 8.29
N TYR A 248 7.03 -2.59 9.57
CA TYR A 248 8.32 -2.24 10.16
C TYR A 248 9.12 -3.51 10.40
#